data_AF-A0A0G1D6H7-F1
#
_entry.id   AF-A0A0G1D6H7-F1
#
_cell.length_a   1.000
_cell.length_b   1.000
_cell.length_c   1.000
_cell.angle_alpha   90.00
_cell.angle_beta   90.00
_cell.angle_gamma   90.00
#
_symmetry.space_group_name_H-M   'P 1'
#
loop_
_entity.id
_entity.type
_entity.pdbx_description
1 polymer ?
#
loop_
_entity_poly.entity_id
_entity_poly.type
_entity_poly.pdbx_seq_one_letter_code
_entity_poly.pdbx_strand_id
1 'polypeptide(L)'
;MNNIRNVAIIAHVDHGKTTLVDALLRQSKTKLSKEVAQQDLIMDSNELERERGITIFSKNASVQWHGTKINIIDTPGHADFGGEVERVLTMADGCLLLVDAKEGPMPQTRFVLRQALKMKLKIIVVINKIDKPDARVNYVLNKTFDLFVELGADDKTLDFPVLYAASRDGKAGLEPELNAMTDISPIFEAIIKHVPESACDPTKPLQLLVTTLSPDTFRGRIAIGRLFNGTLKTGQEITHINRQGVQQTCRLMALMTFEGLERVDVTEATAGDIVALAGIPDITIGETIADPVTPIALPVLAIEEPTVKISLRTNDSPMAGLEGQFTTSRQLKERLMKELETDMALRVADEASGSWTISGRGELHLAILFERLRREGYEFQVAQPQVITKEVDGQILTPYELVFIEVPEVYAGIVIQKLG
;
A
#
# COMPACT_ATOMS: atom_id res chain seq x y z
N MET A 1 2.88 28.96 -1.25
CA MET A 1 2.74 27.59 -1.77
C MET A 1 2.90 26.67 -0.57
N ASN A 2 1.95 25.77 -0.34
CA ASN A 2 2.12 24.78 0.73
C ASN A 2 3.22 23.82 0.30
N ASN A 3 4.27 23.72 1.10
CA ASN A 3 5.35 22.79 0.85
C ASN A 3 4.81 21.38 1.18
N ILE A 4 4.67 20.51 0.18
CA ILE A 4 4.12 19.16 0.35
C ILE A 4 5.22 18.12 0.06
N ARG A 5 5.29 17.09 0.89
CA ARG A 5 6.16 15.92 0.70
C ARG A 5 5.32 14.66 0.79
N ASN A 6 5.30 13.85 -0.25
CA ASN A 6 4.66 12.55 -0.24
C ASN A 6 5.73 11.46 -0.08
N VAL A 7 5.68 10.70 1.00
CA VAL A 7 6.70 9.72 1.34
C VAL A 7 6.07 8.37 1.62
N ALA A 8 6.51 7.34 0.89
CA ALA A 8 6.09 5.97 1.15
C ALA A 8 7.02 5.31 2.17
N ILE A 9 6.51 4.45 3.06
CA ILE A 9 7.36 3.65 3.95
C ILE A 9 7.43 2.22 3.44
N ILE A 10 8.66 1.76 3.21
CA ILE A 10 8.99 0.42 2.75
C ILE A 10 9.66 -0.31 3.91
N ALA A 11 9.11 -1.43 4.34
CA ALA A 11 9.69 -2.22 5.42
C ALA A 11 9.35 -3.71 5.26
N HIS A 12 10.18 -4.56 5.86
CA HIS A 12 9.82 -5.96 6.09
C HIS A 12 8.84 -6.09 7.27
N VAL A 13 8.21 -7.26 7.37
CA VAL A 13 7.50 -7.71 8.56
C VAL A 13 8.38 -7.53 9.78
N ASP A 14 7.79 -7.05 10.86
CA ASP A 14 8.46 -6.80 12.13
C ASP A 14 9.61 -5.78 12.11
N HIS A 15 9.97 -5.11 11.02
CA HIS A 15 11.03 -4.08 11.04
C HIS A 15 10.63 -2.77 11.75
N GLY A 16 9.41 -2.73 12.30
CA GLY A 16 8.92 -1.63 13.13
C GLY A 16 8.28 -0.50 12.34
N LYS A 17 7.68 -0.81 11.18
CA LYS A 17 7.02 0.18 10.32
C LYS A 17 5.91 0.94 11.03
N THR A 18 4.96 0.21 11.62
CA THR A 18 3.86 0.81 12.38
C THR A 18 4.35 1.60 13.57
N THR A 19 5.37 1.09 14.28
CA THR A 19 6.00 1.78 15.41
C THR A 19 6.65 3.09 14.97
N LEU A 20 7.29 3.12 13.80
CA LEU A 20 7.87 4.34 13.26
C LEU A 20 6.78 5.35 12.88
N VAL A 21 5.74 4.93 12.18
CA VAL A 21 4.62 5.82 11.80
C VAL A 21 3.97 6.42 13.05
N ASP A 22 3.74 5.60 14.07
CA ASP A 22 3.18 6.07 15.34
C ASP A 22 4.10 7.10 16.03
N ALA A 23 5.41 6.83 16.10
CA ALA A 23 6.37 7.79 16.64
C ALA A 23 6.36 9.13 15.89
N LEU A 24 6.29 9.09 14.55
CA LEU A 24 6.16 10.29 13.72
C LEU A 24 4.85 11.03 14.02
N LEU A 25 3.72 10.33 14.11
CA LEU A 25 2.42 10.93 14.39
C LEU A 25 2.39 11.60 15.77
N ARG A 26 2.83 10.90 16.83
CA ARG A 26 2.81 11.41 18.21
C ARG A 26 3.68 12.65 18.39
N GLN A 27 4.84 12.69 17.74
CA GLN A 27 5.79 13.80 17.90
C GLN A 27 5.57 14.95 16.92
N SER A 28 4.79 14.76 15.86
CA SER A 28 4.47 15.82 14.89
C SER A 28 3.55 16.93 15.43
N LYS A 29 3.11 16.86 16.70
CA LYS A 29 2.11 17.77 17.31
C LYS A 29 0.79 17.88 16.53
N THR A 30 0.54 16.99 15.58
CA THR A 30 -0.73 16.91 14.85
C THR A 30 -1.84 16.51 15.82
N LYS A 31 -3.05 17.07 15.66
CA LYS A 31 -4.19 16.76 16.54
C LYS A 31 -4.54 15.27 16.40
N LEU A 32 -4.09 14.45 17.33
CA LEU A 32 -4.58 13.10 17.52
C LEU A 32 -5.84 13.19 18.39
N SER A 33 -6.94 12.58 17.97
CA SER A 33 -8.13 12.44 18.80
C SER A 33 -7.79 11.63 20.06
N LYS A 34 -8.45 11.92 21.18
CA LYS A 34 -8.13 11.31 22.50
C LYS A 34 -8.23 9.78 22.50
N GLU A 35 -9.07 9.22 21.64
CA GLU A 35 -9.26 7.77 21.46
C GLU A 35 -8.10 7.11 20.71
N VAL A 36 -7.50 7.84 19.75
CA VAL A 36 -6.38 7.40 18.92
C VAL A 36 -5.04 7.51 19.67
N ALA A 37 -4.90 8.52 20.54
CA ALA A 37 -3.71 8.71 21.38
C ALA A 37 -3.52 7.63 22.48
N GLN A 38 -4.57 6.84 22.77
CA GLN A 38 -4.54 5.76 23.78
C GLN A 38 -4.27 4.37 23.21
N GLN A 39 -4.09 4.22 21.89
CA GLN A 39 -3.80 2.94 21.24
C GLN A 39 -2.28 2.74 21.06
N ASP A 40 -1.77 1.56 21.42
CA ASP A 40 -0.33 1.23 21.34
C ASP A 40 0.22 1.16 19.91
N LEU A 41 -0.62 0.82 18.91
CA LEU A 41 -0.27 0.78 17.49
C LEU A 41 -1.44 1.33 16.67
N ILE A 42 -1.27 2.53 16.15
CA ILE A 42 -2.38 3.29 15.55
C ILE A 42 -2.66 2.88 14.09
N MET A 43 -1.66 2.35 13.37
CA MET A 43 -1.82 1.93 11.97
C MET A 43 -2.36 0.51 11.83
N ASP A 44 -2.01 -0.43 12.71
CA ASP A 44 -2.47 -1.83 12.60
C ASP A 44 -3.84 -1.98 13.27
N SER A 45 -4.88 -1.38 12.69
CA SER A 45 -6.25 -1.46 13.23
C SER A 45 -6.97 -2.75 12.84
N ASN A 46 -6.46 -3.51 11.85
CA ASN A 46 -7.08 -4.73 11.37
C ASN A 46 -6.49 -5.95 12.09
N GLU A 47 -7.34 -6.82 12.64
CA GLU A 47 -6.91 -8.02 13.37
C GLU A 47 -6.03 -8.95 12.52
N LEU A 48 -6.34 -9.06 11.22
CA LEU A 48 -5.56 -9.86 10.27
C LEU A 48 -4.13 -9.34 10.07
N GLU A 49 -3.95 -8.01 10.11
CA GLU A 49 -2.63 -7.39 9.99
C GLU A 49 -1.81 -7.67 11.26
N ARG A 50 -2.44 -7.57 12.44
CA ARG A 50 -1.81 -7.86 13.73
C ARG A 50 -1.39 -9.32 13.87
N GLU A 51 -2.26 -10.26 13.49
CA GLU A 51 -1.98 -11.69 13.62
C GLU A 51 -0.88 -12.18 12.67
N ARG A 52 -0.82 -11.62 11.47
CA ARG A 52 0.15 -12.03 10.44
C ARG A 52 1.41 -11.15 10.40
N GLY A 53 1.45 -10.04 11.13
CA GLY A 53 2.56 -9.09 11.15
C GLY A 53 2.79 -8.35 9.82
N ILE A 54 1.85 -8.44 8.88
CA ILE A 54 1.95 -7.82 7.54
C ILE A 54 0.97 -6.67 7.42
N THR A 55 1.38 -5.60 6.75
CA THR A 55 0.44 -4.59 6.24
C THR A 55 -0.20 -5.13 4.98
N ILE A 56 -1.53 -5.22 5.00
CA ILE A 56 -2.33 -5.75 3.90
C ILE A 56 -2.87 -4.60 3.07
N PHE A 57 -3.34 -3.53 3.74
CA PHE A 57 -3.91 -2.36 3.07
C PHE A 57 -3.05 -1.12 3.25
N SER A 58 -2.89 -0.35 2.18
CA SER A 58 -2.28 0.98 2.29
C SER A 58 -3.17 1.95 3.09
N LYS A 59 -2.55 2.63 4.07
CA LYS A 59 -3.16 3.73 4.83
C LYS A 59 -2.38 5.00 4.60
N ASN A 60 -3.11 6.10 4.40
CA ASN A 60 -2.53 7.43 4.26
C ASN A 60 -2.66 8.18 5.57
N ALA A 61 -1.55 8.78 5.98
CA ALA A 61 -1.48 9.69 7.12
C ALA A 61 -0.87 11.01 6.68
N SER A 62 -1.14 12.09 7.40
CA SER A 62 -0.54 13.40 7.14
C SER A 62 -0.11 14.07 8.42
N VAL A 63 1.09 14.66 8.40
CA VAL A 63 1.63 15.43 9.52
C VAL A 63 2.09 16.81 9.07
N GLN A 64 2.00 17.79 9.96
CA GLN A 64 2.49 19.15 9.72
C GLN A 64 3.82 19.36 10.45
N TRP A 65 4.88 19.67 9.71
CA TRP A 65 6.21 19.90 10.27
C TRP A 65 6.85 21.15 9.68
N HIS A 66 7.17 22.14 10.51
CA HIS A 66 7.73 23.45 10.09
C HIS A 66 7.02 24.10 8.88
N GLY A 67 5.69 24.05 8.84
CA GLY A 67 4.89 24.62 7.75
C GLY A 67 4.91 23.79 6.44
N THR A 68 5.48 22.59 6.48
CA THR A 68 5.47 21.60 5.40
C THR A 68 4.52 20.48 5.76
N LYS A 69 3.61 20.14 4.85
CA LYS A 69 2.73 18.98 4.98
C LYS A 69 3.45 17.73 4.47
N ILE A 70 3.58 16.72 5.32
CA ILE A 70 4.22 15.45 4.98
C ILE A 70 3.13 14.38 4.97
N ASN A 71 2.79 13.90 3.79
CA ASN A 71 1.92 12.76 3.60
C ASN A 71 2.75 11.48 3.71
N ILE A 72 2.40 10.64 4.68
CA ILE A 72 3.02 9.35 4.93
C ILE A 72 2.10 8.29 4.34
N ILE A 73 2.63 7.55 3.37
CA ILE A 73 1.91 6.52 2.65
C ILE A 73 2.43 5.16 3.10
N ASP A 74 1.58 4.38 3.75
CA ASP A 74 1.98 3.06 4.19
C ASP A 74 1.88 2.03 3.03
N THR A 75 2.95 1.29 2.75
CA THR A 75 2.98 0.32 1.64
C THR A 75 2.87 -1.13 2.14
N PRO A 76 2.07 -2.00 1.48
CA PRO A 76 2.10 -3.42 1.75
C PRO A 76 3.50 -4.01 1.53
N GLY A 77 3.97 -4.86 2.45
CA GLY A 77 5.30 -5.46 2.37
C GLY A 77 5.36 -6.75 1.56
N HIS A 78 4.22 -7.39 1.27
CA HIS A 78 4.18 -8.74 0.70
C HIS A 78 3.99 -8.74 -0.83
N ALA A 79 4.65 -9.69 -1.52
CA ALA A 79 4.68 -9.78 -2.98
C ALA A 79 3.29 -9.99 -3.63
N ASP A 80 2.39 -10.74 -2.99
CA ASP A 80 1.00 -10.92 -3.43
C ASP A 80 0.20 -9.61 -3.57
N PHE A 81 0.65 -8.52 -2.96
CA PHE A 81 0.07 -7.18 -3.09
C PHE A 81 0.86 -6.29 -4.04
N GLY A 82 1.66 -6.87 -4.94
CA GLY A 82 2.55 -6.13 -5.85
C GLY A 82 1.83 -5.05 -6.67
N GLY A 83 0.67 -5.39 -7.24
CA GLY A 83 -0.17 -4.42 -7.91
C GLY A 83 -0.65 -3.27 -7.02
N GLU A 84 -0.90 -3.49 -5.73
CA GLU A 84 -1.23 -2.41 -4.79
C GLU A 84 -0.01 -1.54 -4.48
N VAL A 85 1.14 -2.16 -4.24
CA VAL A 85 2.42 -1.49 -4.00
C VAL A 85 2.75 -0.51 -5.12
N GLU A 86 2.68 -0.94 -6.39
CA GLU A 86 2.98 -0.06 -7.52
C GLU A 86 2.04 1.16 -7.56
N ARG A 87 0.73 0.96 -7.36
CA ARG A 87 -0.24 2.07 -7.36
C ARG A 87 0.04 3.06 -6.23
N VAL A 88 0.33 2.54 -5.05
CA VAL A 88 0.57 3.34 -3.85
C VAL A 88 1.86 4.15 -3.99
N LEU A 89 2.91 3.55 -4.56
CA LEU A 89 4.17 4.25 -4.85
C LEU A 89 4.00 5.41 -5.85
N THR A 90 3.01 5.39 -6.74
CA THR A 90 2.77 6.55 -7.64
C THR A 90 2.32 7.82 -6.91
N MET A 91 1.79 7.69 -5.69
CA MET A 91 1.45 8.85 -4.88
C MET A 91 2.68 9.49 -4.23
N ALA A 92 3.81 8.79 -4.15
CA ALA A 92 4.99 9.23 -3.43
C ALA A 92 6.01 9.95 -4.33
N ASP A 93 6.80 10.83 -3.72
CA ASP A 93 7.96 11.48 -4.33
C ASP A 93 9.29 10.92 -3.78
N GLY A 94 9.21 10.23 -2.63
CA GLY A 94 10.32 9.53 -2.00
C GLY A 94 9.85 8.38 -1.12
N CYS A 95 10.81 7.60 -0.61
CA CYS A 95 10.55 6.45 0.23
C CYS A 95 11.47 6.45 1.46
N LEU A 96 10.94 6.04 2.61
CA LEU A 96 11.73 5.62 3.76
C LEU A 96 11.89 4.09 3.68
N LEU A 97 13.12 3.63 3.47
CA LEU A 97 13.47 2.22 3.56
C LEU A 97 13.83 1.88 5.00
N LEU A 98 12.96 1.18 5.70
CA LEU A 98 13.16 0.75 7.07
C LEU A 98 13.82 -0.63 7.11
N VAL A 99 14.94 -0.73 7.83
CA VAL A 99 15.73 -1.97 7.96
C VAL A 99 16.04 -2.24 9.43
N ASP A 100 15.76 -3.43 9.93
CA ASP A 100 16.12 -3.81 11.31
C ASP A 100 17.65 -3.91 11.47
N ALA A 101 18.20 -3.24 12.48
CA ALA A 101 19.63 -3.13 12.74
C ALA A 101 20.30 -4.46 13.12
N LYS A 102 19.54 -5.49 13.51
CA LYS A 102 20.04 -6.84 13.79
C LYS A 102 19.97 -7.70 12.52
N GLU A 103 18.84 -7.70 11.85
CA GLU A 103 18.54 -8.65 10.78
C GLU A 103 19.13 -8.25 9.43
N GLY A 104 19.02 -6.95 9.08
CA GLY A 104 19.38 -6.46 7.75
C GLY A 104 18.22 -6.50 6.75
N PRO A 105 18.48 -6.18 5.47
CA PRO A 105 17.44 -6.15 4.46
C PRO A 105 16.88 -7.55 4.18
N MET A 106 15.57 -7.65 3.97
CA MET A 106 14.85 -8.92 3.78
C MET A 106 14.27 -9.08 2.36
N PRO A 107 13.99 -10.31 1.91
CA PRO A 107 13.50 -10.58 0.55
C PRO A 107 12.22 -9.83 0.16
N GLN A 108 11.31 -9.62 1.09
CA GLN A 108 10.04 -8.90 0.88
C GLN A 108 10.29 -7.43 0.54
N THR A 109 11.17 -6.78 1.30
CA THR A 109 11.59 -5.38 1.10
C THR A 109 12.21 -5.18 -0.27
N ARG A 110 12.92 -6.19 -0.79
CA ARG A 110 13.56 -6.17 -2.11
C ARG A 110 12.56 -5.96 -3.25
N PHE A 111 11.38 -6.58 -3.18
CA PHE A 111 10.36 -6.42 -4.21
C PHE A 111 9.89 -4.96 -4.32
N VAL A 112 9.52 -4.38 -3.18
CA VAL A 112 8.98 -3.02 -3.10
C VAL A 112 10.07 -1.99 -3.45
N LEU A 113 11.29 -2.18 -2.93
CA LEU A 113 12.45 -1.34 -3.22
C LEU A 113 12.77 -1.31 -4.72
N ARG A 114 12.72 -2.47 -5.39
CA ARG A 114 12.92 -2.55 -6.84
C ARG A 114 11.91 -1.71 -7.62
N GLN A 115 10.64 -1.67 -7.20
CA GLN A 115 9.63 -0.83 -7.84
C GLN A 115 9.88 0.65 -7.59
N ALA A 116 10.25 1.03 -6.36
CA ALA A 116 10.62 2.42 -6.04
C ALA A 116 11.83 2.91 -6.87
N LEU A 117 12.83 2.06 -7.06
CA LEU A 117 14.00 2.35 -7.92
C LEU A 117 13.61 2.54 -9.39
N LYS A 118 12.75 1.69 -9.95
CA LYS A 118 12.24 1.85 -11.33
C LYS A 118 11.48 3.17 -11.51
N MET A 119 10.74 3.60 -10.49
CA MET A 119 10.03 4.88 -10.47
C MET A 119 10.95 6.08 -10.19
N LYS A 120 12.25 5.84 -9.95
CA LYS A 120 13.25 6.88 -9.64
C LYS A 120 12.90 7.71 -8.40
N LEU A 121 12.21 7.10 -7.44
CA LEU A 121 11.87 7.75 -6.17
C LEU A 121 13.14 7.96 -5.34
N LYS A 122 13.19 9.06 -4.57
CA LYS A 122 14.30 9.30 -3.65
C LYS A 122 14.16 8.43 -2.41
N ILE A 123 15.17 7.62 -2.12
CA ILE A 123 15.15 6.67 -1.00
C ILE A 123 16.02 7.21 0.14
N ILE A 124 15.47 7.21 1.34
CA ILE A 124 16.16 7.49 2.60
C ILE A 124 16.19 6.18 3.38
N VAL A 125 17.37 5.74 3.81
CA VAL A 125 17.51 4.49 4.58
C VAL A 125 17.44 4.80 6.06
N VAL A 126 16.56 4.09 6.77
CA VAL A 126 16.39 4.18 8.22
C VAL A 126 16.73 2.82 8.83
N ILE A 127 17.88 2.75 9.50
CA ILE A 127 18.29 1.57 10.26
C ILE A 127 17.63 1.66 11.64
N ASN A 128 16.62 0.82 11.86
CA ASN A 128 15.76 0.85 13.03
C ASN A 128 16.13 -0.19 14.07
N LYS A 129 15.63 -0.02 15.30
CA LYS A 129 15.87 -0.88 16.46
C LYS A 129 17.33 -0.96 16.88
N ILE A 130 18.03 0.16 16.81
CA ILE A 130 19.41 0.28 17.29
C ILE A 130 19.51 0.16 18.83
N ASP A 131 18.37 0.23 19.53
CA ASP A 131 18.27 0.02 20.98
C ASP A 131 18.49 -1.44 21.40
N LYS A 132 18.44 -2.38 20.45
CA LYS A 132 18.69 -3.78 20.72
C LYS A 132 20.18 -4.04 21.00
N PRO A 133 20.53 -4.84 22.03
CA PRO A 133 21.93 -5.10 22.39
C PRO A 133 22.69 -5.91 21.32
N ASP A 134 21.98 -6.63 20.45
CA ASP A 134 22.51 -7.43 19.35
C ASP A 134 22.41 -6.73 17.98
N ALA A 135 22.23 -5.41 17.96
CA ALA A 135 22.26 -4.60 16.75
C ALA A 135 23.64 -4.65 16.07
N ARG A 136 23.65 -4.86 14.75
CA ARG A 136 24.84 -4.99 13.90
C ARG A 136 24.82 -3.92 12.80
N VAL A 137 24.84 -2.66 13.22
CA VAL A 137 24.59 -1.49 12.37
C VAL A 137 25.47 -1.46 11.10
N ASN A 138 26.79 -1.62 11.24
CA ASN A 138 27.71 -1.58 10.09
C ASN A 138 27.49 -2.73 9.11
N TYR A 139 27.20 -3.93 9.63
CA TYR A 139 26.89 -5.10 8.80
C TYR A 139 25.60 -4.87 8.00
N VAL A 140 24.56 -4.36 8.65
CA VAL A 140 23.26 -4.06 8.03
C VAL A 140 23.38 -2.96 6.97
N LEU A 141 24.16 -1.92 7.24
CA LEU A 141 24.40 -0.86 6.28
C LEU A 141 25.08 -1.39 5.00
N ASN A 142 26.14 -2.19 5.15
CA ASN A 142 26.84 -2.80 4.02
C ASN A 142 25.91 -3.73 3.22
N LYS A 143 25.11 -4.57 3.90
CA LYS A 143 24.13 -5.43 3.24
C LYS A 143 23.04 -4.65 2.50
N THR A 144 22.65 -3.50 3.04
CA THR A 144 21.69 -2.61 2.38
C THR A 144 22.30 -2.01 1.13
N PHE A 145 23.58 -1.62 1.17
CA PHE A 145 24.31 -1.16 -0.01
C PHE A 145 24.40 -2.25 -1.09
N ASP A 146 24.78 -3.47 -0.72
CA ASP A 146 24.83 -4.63 -1.63
C ASP A 146 23.48 -4.83 -2.34
N LEU A 147 22.37 -4.75 -1.59
CA LEU A 147 21.02 -4.88 -2.13
C LEU A 147 20.72 -3.82 -3.20
N PHE A 148 21.12 -2.57 -3.00
CA PHE A 148 20.91 -1.51 -3.99
C PHE A 148 21.70 -1.79 -5.27
N VAL A 149 22.94 -2.26 -5.14
CA VAL A 149 23.78 -2.63 -6.28
C VAL A 149 23.14 -3.80 -7.05
N GLU A 150 22.70 -4.85 -6.35
CA GLU A 150 22.02 -6.01 -6.96
C GLU A 150 20.73 -5.61 -7.71
N LEU A 151 20.01 -4.62 -7.19
CA LEU A 151 18.80 -4.09 -7.82
C LEU A 151 19.06 -3.10 -8.96
N GLY A 152 20.34 -2.77 -9.23
CA GLY A 152 20.74 -1.89 -10.32
C GLY A 152 20.51 -0.40 -10.02
N ALA A 153 20.68 0.02 -8.77
CA ALA A 153 20.66 1.44 -8.41
C ALA A 153 21.78 2.22 -9.12
N ASP A 154 21.51 3.45 -9.55
CA ASP A 154 22.52 4.35 -10.11
C ASP A 154 23.37 4.99 -9.00
N ASP A 155 24.54 5.53 -9.35
CA ASP A 155 25.48 6.14 -8.39
C ASP A 155 24.83 7.22 -7.51
N LYS A 156 23.87 7.97 -8.08
CA LYS A 156 23.12 9.01 -7.34
C LYS A 156 22.17 8.43 -6.30
N THR A 157 21.68 7.21 -6.51
CA THR A 157 20.80 6.53 -5.57
C THR A 157 21.59 5.73 -4.56
N LEU A 158 22.80 5.29 -4.91
CA LEU A 158 23.75 4.67 -3.98
C LEU A 158 24.25 5.65 -2.90
N ASP A 159 24.24 6.96 -3.18
CA ASP A 159 24.47 8.02 -2.18
C ASP A 159 23.17 8.36 -1.42
N PHE A 160 22.51 7.34 -0.86
CA PHE A 160 21.30 7.52 -0.08
C PHE A 160 21.63 8.08 1.32
N PRO A 161 20.83 9.01 1.87
CA PRO A 161 20.97 9.43 3.25
C PRO A 161 20.60 8.27 4.19
N VAL A 162 21.41 8.10 5.24
CA VAL A 162 21.24 7.08 6.26
C VAL A 162 20.86 7.74 7.58
N LEU A 163 19.83 7.21 8.23
CA LEU A 163 19.39 7.57 9.57
C LEU A 163 19.38 6.32 10.45
N TYR A 164 19.59 6.54 11.74
CA TYR A 164 19.51 5.52 12.76
C TYR A 164 18.35 5.85 13.68
N ALA A 165 17.53 4.85 14.00
CA ALA A 165 16.31 5.05 14.78
C ALA A 165 16.10 3.96 15.83
N ALA A 166 15.49 4.37 16.94
CA ALA A 166 14.83 3.50 17.90
C ALA A 166 13.37 3.95 17.97
N SER A 167 12.53 3.47 17.02
CA SER A 167 11.15 3.94 16.89
C SER A 167 10.31 3.74 18.15
N ARG A 168 10.57 2.67 18.92
CA ARG A 168 9.87 2.42 20.19
C ARG A 168 10.07 3.55 21.19
N ASP A 169 11.28 4.07 21.26
CA ASP A 169 11.65 5.13 22.18
C ASP A 169 11.43 6.52 21.54
N GLY A 170 10.97 6.56 20.29
CA GLY A 170 10.69 7.78 19.53
C GLY A 170 11.93 8.61 19.23
N LYS A 171 13.08 7.95 18.99
CA LYS A 171 14.37 8.62 18.79
C LYS A 171 14.96 8.30 17.42
N ALA A 172 15.56 9.30 16.79
CA ALA A 172 16.37 9.14 15.59
C ALA A 172 17.59 10.06 15.60
N GLY A 173 18.58 9.75 14.77
CA GLY A 173 19.78 10.55 14.58
C GLY A 173 20.53 10.19 13.30
N LEU A 174 21.51 11.02 12.97
CA LEU A 174 22.41 10.83 11.82
C LEU A 174 23.55 9.85 12.12
N GLU A 175 23.85 9.63 13.40
CA GLU A 175 24.88 8.71 13.89
C GLU A 175 24.22 7.65 14.79
N PRO A 176 24.77 6.43 14.88
CA PRO A 176 24.19 5.32 15.64
C PRO A 176 24.42 5.45 17.17
N GLU A 177 24.35 6.66 17.72
CA GLU A 177 24.57 6.96 19.13
C GLU A 177 23.25 7.29 19.85
N LEU A 178 22.58 6.26 20.37
CA LEU A 178 21.25 6.39 20.98
C LEU A 178 21.18 7.41 22.13
N ASN A 179 22.26 7.60 22.88
CA ASN A 179 22.33 8.52 24.02
C ASN A 179 22.32 10.00 23.60
N ALA A 180 22.81 10.31 22.40
CA ALA A 180 22.81 11.66 21.84
C ALA A 180 21.45 12.02 21.21
N MET A 181 20.60 11.01 20.94
CA MET A 181 19.30 11.21 20.30
C MET A 181 18.25 11.70 21.30
N THR A 182 17.54 12.76 20.90
CA THR A 182 16.48 13.39 21.70
C THR A 182 15.09 12.99 21.26
N ASP A 183 14.83 13.00 19.95
CA ASP A 183 13.49 12.82 19.37
C ASP A 183 13.55 12.30 17.91
N ILE A 184 12.41 12.21 17.24
CA ILE A 184 12.27 11.69 15.86
C ILE A 184 12.48 12.77 14.78
N SER A 185 12.70 14.03 15.16
CA SER A 185 12.81 15.18 14.25
C SER A 185 13.81 14.99 13.10
N PRO A 186 14.96 14.31 13.28
CA PRO A 186 15.91 14.08 12.19
C PRO A 186 15.31 13.37 10.97
N ILE A 187 14.28 12.54 11.16
CA ILE A 187 13.58 11.89 10.04
C ILE A 187 12.77 12.92 9.26
N PHE A 188 12.07 13.83 9.93
CA PHE A 188 11.33 14.90 9.25
C PHE A 188 12.27 15.87 8.51
N GLU A 189 13.39 16.23 9.13
CA GLU A 189 14.40 17.09 8.52
C GLU A 189 15.02 16.44 7.28
N ALA A 190 15.33 15.14 7.34
CA ALA A 190 15.84 14.39 6.20
C ALA A 190 14.81 14.31 5.07
N ILE A 191 13.53 14.09 5.37
CA ILE A 191 12.45 14.11 4.38
C ILE A 191 12.42 15.46 3.66
N ILE A 192 12.39 16.57 4.41
CA ILE A 192 12.31 17.92 3.82
C ILE A 192 13.54 18.21 2.96
N LYS A 193 14.73 17.77 3.40
CA LYS A 193 16.01 18.01 2.74
C LYS A 193 16.23 17.18 1.48
N HIS A 194 15.86 15.90 1.51
CA HIS A 194 16.25 14.94 0.46
C HIS A 194 15.09 14.52 -0.47
N VAL A 195 13.84 14.55 0.01
CA VAL A 195 12.68 14.28 -0.84
C VAL A 195 12.33 15.57 -1.60
N PRO A 196 12.22 15.53 -2.94
CA PRO A 196 11.89 16.71 -3.72
C PRO A 196 10.48 17.19 -3.41
N GLU A 197 10.22 18.46 -3.71
CA GLU A 197 8.84 18.95 -3.85
C GLU A 197 8.10 18.13 -4.90
N SER A 198 6.84 17.83 -4.62
CA SER A 198 5.95 17.22 -5.58
C SER A 198 6.01 17.95 -6.92
N ALA A 199 6.28 17.22 -8.00
CA ALA A 199 6.26 17.77 -9.35
C ALA A 199 4.81 18.06 -9.76
N CYS A 200 4.29 19.20 -9.32
CA CYS A 200 2.89 19.55 -9.46
C CYS A 200 2.73 21.03 -9.84
N ASP A 201 1.74 21.34 -10.66
CA ASP A 201 1.47 22.71 -11.09
C ASP A 201 0.01 23.08 -10.84
N PRO A 202 -0.27 23.96 -9.86
CA PRO A 202 -1.64 24.37 -9.54
C PRO A 202 -2.28 25.25 -10.63
N THR A 203 -1.50 25.75 -11.60
CA THR A 203 -2.00 26.58 -12.70
C THR A 203 -2.38 25.77 -13.94
N LYS A 204 -1.93 24.51 -14.02
CA LYS A 204 -2.31 23.59 -15.10
C LYS A 204 -3.73 23.06 -14.92
N PRO A 205 -4.36 22.54 -15.99
CA PRO A 205 -5.65 21.85 -15.89
C PRO A 205 -5.63 20.79 -14.79
N LEU A 206 -6.75 20.69 -14.07
CA LEU A 206 -6.97 19.69 -13.04
C LEU A 206 -6.61 18.29 -13.55
N GLN A 207 -5.77 17.57 -12.80
CA GLN A 207 -5.48 16.16 -13.01
C GLN A 207 -5.24 15.46 -11.68
N LEU A 208 -6.08 14.48 -11.36
CA LEU A 208 -5.93 13.60 -10.21
C LEU A 208 -6.01 12.15 -10.66
N LEU A 209 -5.09 11.32 -10.18
CA LEU A 209 -5.09 9.88 -10.42
C LEU A 209 -5.67 9.16 -9.20
N VAL A 210 -6.71 8.36 -9.42
CA VAL A 210 -7.28 7.51 -8.37
C VAL A 210 -6.42 6.27 -8.18
N THR A 211 -5.93 6.04 -6.97
CA THR A 211 -4.99 4.95 -6.66
C THR A 211 -5.59 3.91 -5.71
N THR A 212 -6.51 4.34 -4.85
CA THR A 212 -7.18 3.48 -3.85
C THR A 212 -8.66 3.84 -3.74
N LEU A 213 -9.50 2.83 -3.55
CA LEU A 213 -10.90 2.99 -3.20
C LEU A 213 -11.13 2.53 -1.75
N SER A 214 -11.92 3.29 -1.01
CA SER A 214 -12.31 2.98 0.35
C SER A 214 -13.84 3.00 0.42
N PRO A 215 -14.50 1.94 0.91
CA PRO A 215 -15.92 1.99 1.19
C PRO A 215 -16.17 2.91 2.40
N ASP A 216 -17.32 3.57 2.40
CA ASP A 216 -17.83 4.39 3.51
C ASP A 216 -19.35 4.21 3.64
N THR A 217 -19.83 4.03 4.86
CA THR A 217 -21.24 3.73 5.15
C THR A 217 -22.19 4.88 4.83
N PHE A 218 -21.71 6.12 4.82
CA PHE A 218 -22.54 7.32 4.64
C PHE A 218 -22.31 7.99 3.29
N ARG A 219 -21.07 7.96 2.80
CA ARG A 219 -20.63 8.66 1.59
C ARG A 219 -20.44 7.75 0.38
N GLY A 220 -20.68 6.45 0.54
CA GLY A 220 -20.53 5.46 -0.52
C GLY A 220 -19.07 5.15 -0.83
N ARG A 221 -18.69 5.12 -2.10
CA ARG A 221 -17.29 4.88 -2.48
C ARG A 221 -16.48 6.17 -2.37
N ILE A 222 -15.38 6.10 -1.62
CA ILE A 222 -14.41 7.18 -1.49
C ILE A 222 -13.21 6.86 -2.39
N ALA A 223 -12.98 7.72 -3.37
CA ALA A 223 -11.82 7.65 -4.25
C ALA A 223 -10.66 8.45 -3.65
N ILE A 224 -9.53 7.78 -3.43
CA ILE A 224 -8.32 8.39 -2.88
C ILE A 224 -7.29 8.47 -3.99
N GLY A 225 -6.65 9.61 -4.11
CA GLY A 225 -5.71 9.85 -5.18
C GLY A 225 -4.85 11.07 -4.95
N ARG A 226 -3.79 11.17 -5.75
CA ARG A 226 -2.88 12.31 -5.77
C ARG A 226 -3.34 13.32 -6.81
N LEU A 227 -3.46 14.58 -6.39
CA LEU A 227 -3.71 15.71 -7.27
C LEU A 227 -2.38 16.13 -7.92
N PHE A 228 -2.16 15.80 -9.19
CA PHE A 228 -0.94 16.14 -9.90
C PHE A 228 -0.91 17.58 -10.40
N ASN A 229 -2.03 18.08 -10.90
CA ASN A 229 -2.15 19.43 -11.46
C ASN A 229 -3.48 20.08 -11.09
N GLY A 230 -3.51 21.41 -11.10
CA GLY A 230 -4.69 22.22 -10.86
C GLY A 230 -5.13 22.27 -9.39
N THR A 231 -6.38 22.66 -9.18
CA THR A 231 -7.01 22.73 -7.86
C THR A 231 -8.37 22.04 -7.87
N LEU A 232 -8.73 21.47 -6.72
CA LEU A 232 -10.02 20.83 -6.49
C LEU A 232 -10.83 21.67 -5.51
N LYS A 233 -12.08 21.98 -5.86
CA LYS A 233 -13.02 22.68 -4.97
C LYS A 233 -14.31 21.88 -4.81
N THR A 234 -14.80 21.84 -3.57
CA THR A 234 -16.07 21.18 -3.27
C THR A 234 -17.20 21.85 -4.05
N GLY A 235 -18.04 21.04 -4.70
CA GLY A 235 -19.16 21.50 -5.50
C GLY A 235 -18.80 21.96 -6.91
N GLN A 236 -17.53 21.89 -7.33
CA GLN A 236 -17.14 22.19 -8.72
C GLN A 236 -17.49 21.03 -9.67
N GLU A 237 -17.59 21.36 -10.95
CA GLU A 237 -17.75 20.39 -12.02
C GLU A 237 -16.39 19.76 -12.38
N ILE A 238 -16.36 18.45 -12.57
CA ILE A 238 -15.17 17.66 -12.87
C ILE A 238 -15.49 16.65 -13.97
N THR A 239 -14.48 16.28 -14.77
CA THR A 239 -14.62 15.20 -15.75
C THR A 239 -13.94 13.95 -15.22
N HIS A 240 -14.71 12.89 -15.03
CA HIS A 240 -14.20 11.55 -14.81
C HIS A 240 -13.85 10.91 -16.15
N ILE A 241 -12.61 10.46 -16.29
CA ILE A 241 -12.13 9.73 -17.46
C ILE A 241 -11.84 8.30 -17.03
N ASN A 242 -12.62 7.37 -17.55
CA ASN A 242 -12.46 5.95 -17.24
C ASN A 242 -11.28 5.32 -17.98
N ARG A 243 -10.97 4.05 -17.69
CA ARG A 243 -9.83 3.33 -18.29
C ARG A 243 -9.94 3.17 -19.82
N GLN A 244 -11.14 3.22 -20.37
CA GLN A 244 -11.39 3.17 -21.82
C GLN A 244 -11.33 4.56 -22.48
N GLY A 245 -11.10 5.62 -21.71
CA GLY A 245 -11.09 6.99 -22.19
C GLY A 245 -12.48 7.62 -22.34
N VAL A 246 -13.54 6.95 -21.89
CA VAL A 246 -14.88 7.52 -21.84
C VAL A 246 -14.91 8.59 -20.77
N GLN A 247 -15.44 9.75 -21.14
CA GLN A 247 -15.50 10.93 -20.29
C GLN A 247 -16.93 11.14 -19.80
N GLN A 248 -17.08 11.35 -18.50
CA GLN A 248 -18.34 11.68 -17.89
C GLN A 248 -18.17 12.86 -16.94
N THR A 249 -18.96 13.89 -17.15
CA THR A 249 -18.94 15.06 -16.28
C THR A 249 -19.83 14.81 -15.07
N CYS A 250 -19.32 15.15 -13.88
CA CYS A 250 -20.04 15.04 -12.63
C CYS A 250 -19.67 16.18 -11.69
N ARG A 251 -20.43 16.34 -10.61
CA ARG A 251 -20.20 17.37 -9.61
C ARG A 251 -19.52 16.76 -8.39
N LEU A 252 -18.42 17.35 -7.93
CA LEU A 252 -17.71 16.89 -6.75
C LEU A 252 -18.53 17.18 -5.49
N MET A 253 -19.02 16.14 -4.82
CA MET A 253 -19.92 16.29 -3.66
C MET A 253 -19.18 16.56 -2.35
N ALA A 254 -18.06 15.88 -2.13
CA ALA A 254 -17.22 16.08 -0.96
C ALA A 254 -15.74 15.93 -1.31
N LEU A 255 -14.92 16.78 -0.70
CA LEU A 255 -13.48 16.79 -0.79
C LEU A 255 -12.91 16.72 0.62
N MET A 256 -12.05 15.76 0.86
CA MET A 256 -11.38 15.55 2.14
C MET A 256 -9.87 15.53 1.96
N THR A 257 -9.15 16.04 2.95
CA THR A 257 -7.71 15.86 3.13
C THR A 257 -7.45 14.90 4.29
N PHE A 258 -6.23 14.40 4.40
CA PHE A 258 -5.76 13.71 5.59
C PHE A 258 -5.18 14.71 6.61
N GLU A 259 -5.49 14.52 7.89
CA GLU A 259 -4.84 15.17 9.04
C GLU A 259 -4.66 14.11 10.13
N GLY A 260 -3.41 13.82 10.50
CA GLY A 260 -3.09 12.63 11.28
C GLY A 260 -3.51 11.38 10.51
N LEU A 261 -4.44 10.61 11.06
CA LEU A 261 -5.05 9.44 10.42
C LEU A 261 -6.50 9.67 10.01
N GLU A 262 -7.03 10.84 10.34
CA GLU A 262 -8.42 11.17 10.08
C GLU A 262 -8.54 11.85 8.72
N ARG A 263 -9.71 11.71 8.11
CA ARG A 263 -10.10 12.46 6.93
C ARG A 263 -10.90 13.67 7.38
N VAL A 264 -10.47 14.85 6.95
CA VAL A 264 -11.09 16.13 7.31
C VAL A 264 -11.65 16.77 6.04
N ASP A 265 -12.91 17.18 6.10
CA ASP A 265 -13.55 17.90 5.00
C ASP A 265 -12.87 19.25 4.75
N VAL A 266 -12.60 19.54 3.48
CA VAL A 266 -12.02 20.81 3.04
C VAL A 266 -12.81 21.39 1.88
N THR A 267 -12.72 22.70 1.72
CA THR A 267 -13.38 23.41 0.61
C THR A 267 -12.52 23.44 -0.65
N GLU A 268 -11.20 23.38 -0.50
CA GLU A 268 -10.23 23.45 -1.59
C GLU A 268 -8.99 22.59 -1.29
N ALA A 269 -8.43 21.98 -2.32
CA ALA A 269 -7.15 21.29 -2.29
C ALA A 269 -6.32 21.66 -3.53
N THR A 270 -5.00 21.70 -3.38
CA THR A 270 -4.06 22.13 -4.42
C THR A 270 -3.17 20.98 -4.89
N ALA A 271 -2.63 21.12 -6.09
CA ALA A 271 -1.66 20.19 -6.66
C ALA A 271 -0.55 19.81 -5.67
N GLY A 272 -0.16 18.55 -5.71
CA GLY A 272 0.81 17.92 -4.81
C GLY A 272 0.16 17.10 -3.68
N ASP A 273 -1.09 17.41 -3.31
CA ASP A 273 -1.74 16.79 -2.16
C ASP A 273 -2.39 15.43 -2.48
N ILE A 274 -2.57 14.61 -1.44
CA ILE A 274 -3.36 13.37 -1.47
C ILE A 274 -4.73 13.67 -0.87
N VAL A 275 -5.77 13.47 -1.66
CA VAL A 275 -7.14 13.83 -1.29
C VAL A 275 -8.06 12.63 -1.42
N ALA A 276 -9.19 12.70 -0.72
CA ALA A 276 -10.25 11.71 -0.79
C ALA A 276 -11.54 12.40 -1.30
N LEU A 277 -12.13 11.82 -2.34
CA LEU A 277 -13.28 12.34 -3.06
C LEU A 277 -14.48 11.41 -2.86
N ALA A 278 -15.67 11.97 -2.71
CA ALA A 278 -16.91 11.19 -2.67
C ALA A 278 -17.96 11.74 -3.65
N GLY A 279 -18.90 10.87 -4.03
CA GLY A 279 -20.00 11.22 -4.93
C GLY A 279 -19.66 11.17 -6.42
N ILE A 280 -18.63 10.41 -6.80
CA ILE A 280 -18.28 10.15 -8.21
C ILE A 280 -18.82 8.76 -8.58
N PRO A 281 -19.85 8.67 -9.44
CA PRO A 281 -20.42 7.38 -9.85
C PRO A 281 -19.40 6.52 -10.58
N ASP A 282 -19.43 5.21 -10.33
CA ASP A 282 -18.65 4.19 -11.06
C ASP A 282 -17.13 4.42 -11.15
N ILE A 283 -16.57 5.27 -10.27
CA ILE A 283 -15.13 5.52 -10.22
C ILE A 283 -14.37 4.24 -9.86
N THR A 284 -13.35 3.92 -10.65
CA THR A 284 -12.46 2.79 -10.42
C THR A 284 -11.00 3.21 -10.27
N ILE A 285 -10.16 2.31 -9.80
CA ILE A 285 -8.74 2.60 -9.57
C ILE A 285 -7.99 2.67 -10.91
N GLY A 286 -7.06 3.63 -11.01
CA GLY A 286 -6.27 3.92 -12.20
C GLY A 286 -6.96 4.87 -13.18
N GLU A 287 -8.11 5.42 -12.79
CA GLU A 287 -8.86 6.41 -13.57
C GLU A 287 -8.48 7.85 -13.20
N THR A 288 -8.77 8.78 -14.10
CA THR A 288 -8.39 10.17 -13.94
C THR A 288 -9.61 11.05 -13.66
N ILE A 289 -9.49 11.90 -12.65
CA ILE A 289 -10.37 13.06 -12.47
C ILE A 289 -9.66 14.27 -13.10
N ALA A 290 -10.29 14.86 -14.10
CA ALA A 290 -9.69 15.89 -14.94
C ALA A 290 -10.53 17.17 -14.95
N ASP A 291 -9.90 18.23 -15.47
CA ASP A 291 -10.55 19.50 -15.77
C ASP A 291 -11.73 19.32 -16.73
N PRO A 292 -12.90 19.94 -16.47
CA PRO A 292 -14.08 19.79 -17.32
C PRO A 292 -13.96 20.50 -18.68
N VAL A 293 -13.08 21.50 -18.81
CA VAL A 293 -12.89 22.26 -20.05
C VAL A 293 -11.78 21.64 -20.88
N THR A 294 -10.68 21.23 -20.24
CA THR A 294 -9.50 20.63 -20.89
C THR A 294 -9.16 19.26 -20.28
N PRO A 295 -9.99 18.22 -20.51
CA PRO A 295 -9.81 16.92 -19.89
C PRO A 295 -8.60 16.19 -20.49
N ILE A 296 -7.55 16.01 -19.67
CA ILE A 296 -6.34 15.27 -20.04
C ILE A 296 -6.18 14.07 -19.11
N ALA A 297 -6.29 12.87 -19.68
CA ALA A 297 -6.10 11.61 -18.94
C ALA A 297 -4.63 11.43 -18.50
N LEU A 298 -4.44 10.92 -17.28
CA LEU A 298 -3.14 10.44 -16.83
C LEU A 298 -2.92 9.00 -17.32
N PRO A 299 -1.65 8.54 -17.40
CA PRO A 299 -1.35 7.16 -17.78
C PRO A 299 -2.08 6.16 -16.88
N VAL A 300 -2.79 5.22 -17.50
CA VAL A 300 -3.54 4.20 -16.78
C VAL A 300 -2.56 3.23 -16.12
N LEU A 301 -2.78 2.95 -14.83
CA LEU A 301 -2.00 1.96 -14.10
C LEU A 301 -2.36 0.55 -14.57
N ALA A 302 -1.33 -0.21 -14.97
CA ALA A 302 -1.49 -1.62 -15.30
C ALA A 302 -1.97 -2.38 -14.05
N ILE A 303 -3.02 -3.18 -14.21
CA ILE A 303 -3.50 -4.05 -13.14
C ILE A 303 -2.81 -5.40 -13.33
N GLU A 304 -2.14 -5.90 -12.31
CA GLU A 304 -1.62 -7.26 -12.31
C GLU A 304 -2.77 -8.26 -12.48
N GLU A 305 -2.60 -9.20 -13.39
CA GLU A 305 -3.59 -10.24 -13.63
C GLU A 305 -3.51 -11.33 -12.56
N PRO A 306 -4.62 -12.01 -12.25
CA PRO A 306 -4.60 -13.13 -11.32
C PRO A 306 -3.78 -14.30 -11.88
N THR A 307 -3.07 -15.00 -11.00
CA THR A 307 -2.22 -16.16 -11.35
C THR A 307 -2.75 -17.47 -10.77
N VAL A 308 -3.57 -17.39 -9.71
CA VAL A 308 -4.14 -18.53 -9.00
C VAL A 308 -5.66 -18.46 -9.05
N LYS A 309 -6.31 -19.60 -9.28
CA LYS A 309 -7.77 -19.75 -9.20
C LYS A 309 -8.16 -20.85 -8.21
N ILE A 310 -9.27 -20.65 -7.51
CA ILE A 310 -9.88 -21.57 -6.55
C ILE A 310 -11.38 -21.61 -6.81
N SER A 311 -11.99 -22.81 -6.83
CA SER A 311 -13.45 -22.93 -6.86
C SER A 311 -14.00 -22.81 -5.44
N LEU A 312 -14.96 -21.90 -5.24
CA LEU A 312 -15.70 -21.69 -4.00
C LEU A 312 -17.15 -22.12 -4.18
N ARG A 313 -17.72 -22.80 -3.20
CA ARG A 313 -19.14 -23.19 -3.20
C ARG A 313 -19.75 -23.08 -1.81
N THR A 314 -21.08 -23.07 -1.75
CA THR A 314 -21.83 -23.15 -0.48
C THR A 314 -21.49 -24.43 0.27
N ASN A 315 -21.50 -24.40 1.60
CA ASN A 315 -21.32 -25.61 2.39
C ASN A 315 -22.55 -26.52 2.29
N ASP A 316 -22.36 -27.70 1.69
CA ASP A 316 -23.36 -28.76 1.55
C ASP A 316 -23.04 -29.99 2.42
N SER A 317 -22.08 -29.87 3.34
CA SER A 317 -21.68 -30.96 4.23
C SER A 317 -22.68 -31.21 5.36
N PRO A 318 -22.59 -32.34 6.09
CA PRO A 318 -23.42 -32.59 7.27
C PRO A 318 -23.28 -31.56 8.40
N MET A 319 -22.23 -30.73 8.35
CA MET A 319 -21.97 -29.66 9.32
C MET A 319 -22.49 -28.30 8.85
N ALA A 320 -23.25 -28.25 7.75
CA ALA A 320 -23.74 -27.00 7.17
C ALA A 320 -24.62 -26.22 8.14
N GLY A 321 -24.29 -24.95 8.37
CA GLY A 321 -25.04 -24.02 9.21
C GLY A 321 -24.86 -24.20 10.72
N LEU A 322 -23.80 -24.90 11.15
CA LEU A 322 -23.46 -25.04 12.57
C LEU A 322 -22.62 -23.86 13.08
N GLU A 323 -21.77 -23.28 12.23
CA GLU A 323 -20.83 -22.22 12.63
C GLU A 323 -21.13 -20.88 11.92
N GLY A 324 -21.64 -20.93 10.68
CA GLY A 324 -21.93 -19.74 9.87
C GLY A 324 -23.31 -19.14 10.07
N GLN A 325 -23.36 -17.81 10.13
CA GLN A 325 -24.60 -17.04 10.03
C GLN A 325 -25.06 -16.87 8.57
N PHE A 326 -24.10 -16.83 7.63
CA PHE A 326 -24.34 -16.60 6.21
C PHE A 326 -23.94 -17.83 5.38
N THR A 327 -24.92 -18.66 5.06
CA THR A 327 -24.71 -19.96 4.38
C THR A 327 -25.28 -20.02 2.97
N THR A 328 -26.11 -19.05 2.59
CA THR A 328 -26.83 -19.12 1.30
C THR A 328 -25.97 -18.64 0.14
N SER A 329 -26.20 -19.24 -1.03
CA SER A 329 -25.52 -18.86 -2.29
C SER A 329 -25.69 -17.36 -2.61
N ARG A 330 -26.88 -16.80 -2.36
CA ARG A 330 -27.17 -15.38 -2.58
C ARG A 330 -26.31 -14.46 -1.72
N GLN A 331 -26.20 -14.75 -0.42
CA GLN A 331 -25.41 -13.95 0.51
C GLN A 331 -23.91 -13.99 0.15
N LEU A 332 -23.39 -15.18 -0.16
CA LEU A 332 -22.00 -15.34 -0.61
C LEU A 332 -21.73 -14.57 -1.90
N LYS A 333 -22.61 -14.70 -2.91
CA LYS A 333 -22.47 -13.97 -4.17
C LYS A 333 -22.49 -12.46 -3.97
N GLU A 334 -23.45 -11.94 -3.21
CA GLU A 334 -23.53 -10.51 -2.90
C GLU A 334 -22.24 -10.01 -2.22
N ARG A 335 -21.67 -10.80 -1.30
CA ARG A 335 -20.41 -10.44 -0.61
C ARG A 335 -19.18 -10.50 -1.51
N LEU A 336 -19.08 -11.50 -2.38
CA LEU A 336 -18.00 -11.62 -3.36
C LEU A 336 -18.05 -10.48 -4.38
N MET A 337 -19.25 -10.11 -4.85
CA MET A 337 -19.44 -8.98 -5.77
C MET A 337 -19.07 -7.65 -5.11
N LYS A 338 -19.33 -7.48 -3.80
CA LYS A 338 -18.86 -6.32 -3.05
C LYS A 338 -17.32 -6.25 -2.97
N GLU A 339 -16.63 -7.38 -2.84
CA GLU A 339 -15.16 -7.38 -2.79
C GLU A 339 -14.54 -6.93 -4.12
N LEU A 340 -15.16 -7.25 -5.26
CA LEU A 340 -14.72 -6.79 -6.59
C LEU A 340 -14.73 -5.26 -6.74
N GLU A 341 -15.49 -4.55 -5.91
CA GLU A 341 -15.52 -3.08 -5.94
C GLU A 341 -14.24 -2.47 -5.35
N THR A 342 -13.58 -3.19 -4.45
CA THR A 342 -12.37 -2.73 -3.74
C THR A 342 -11.11 -3.42 -4.24
N ASP A 343 -11.21 -4.69 -4.63
CA ASP A 343 -10.07 -5.49 -5.08
C ASP A 343 -10.08 -5.67 -6.61
N MET A 344 -9.21 -4.91 -7.28
CA MET A 344 -9.07 -4.98 -8.72
C MET A 344 -8.28 -6.18 -9.23
N ALA A 345 -7.55 -6.92 -8.38
CA ALA A 345 -6.84 -8.12 -8.79
C ALA A 345 -7.73 -9.36 -8.69
N LEU A 346 -8.80 -9.30 -7.89
CA LEU A 346 -9.79 -10.35 -7.77
C LEU A 346 -10.68 -10.46 -9.02
N ARG A 347 -10.96 -11.68 -9.45
CA ARG A 347 -11.99 -11.99 -10.46
C ARG A 347 -12.89 -13.08 -9.92
N VAL A 348 -14.20 -12.93 -10.12
CA VAL A 348 -15.20 -13.94 -9.76
C VAL A 348 -15.97 -14.31 -11.01
N ALA A 349 -15.97 -15.58 -11.36
CA ALA A 349 -16.76 -16.13 -12.46
C ALA A 349 -17.79 -17.11 -11.91
N ASP A 350 -19.04 -17.01 -12.37
CA ASP A 350 -20.06 -18.01 -12.07
C ASP A 350 -19.71 -19.34 -12.76
N GLU A 351 -19.75 -20.44 -12.02
CA GLU A 351 -19.66 -21.80 -12.55
C GLU A 351 -21.06 -22.46 -12.57
N ALA A 352 -21.16 -23.60 -13.24
CA ALA A 352 -22.36 -24.42 -13.17
C ALA A 352 -22.59 -24.93 -11.73
N SER A 353 -23.86 -25.04 -11.31
CA SER A 353 -24.27 -25.65 -10.03
C SER A 353 -24.04 -24.79 -8.77
N GLY A 354 -23.93 -23.47 -8.90
CA GLY A 354 -23.87 -22.57 -7.74
C GLY A 354 -22.49 -22.50 -7.07
N SER A 355 -21.43 -22.92 -7.77
CA SER A 355 -20.04 -22.61 -7.44
C SER A 355 -19.55 -21.37 -8.20
N TRP A 356 -18.42 -20.84 -7.76
CA TRP A 356 -17.74 -19.70 -8.37
C TRP A 356 -16.26 -19.99 -8.50
N THR A 357 -15.68 -19.69 -9.66
CA THR A 357 -14.22 -19.60 -9.78
C THR A 357 -13.78 -18.24 -9.24
N ILE A 358 -12.99 -18.25 -8.18
CA ILE A 358 -12.36 -17.07 -7.61
C ILE A 358 -10.89 -17.06 -8.03
N SER A 359 -10.48 -16.03 -8.75
CA SER A 359 -9.11 -15.86 -9.23
C SER A 359 -8.47 -14.67 -8.53
N GLY A 360 -7.25 -14.86 -8.02
CA GLY A 360 -6.49 -13.84 -7.31
C GLY A 360 -5.02 -13.85 -7.70
N ARG A 361 -4.28 -12.87 -7.17
CA ARG A 361 -2.85 -12.65 -7.45
C ARG A 361 -1.97 -13.79 -6.89
N GLY A 362 -2.41 -14.48 -5.84
CA GLY A 362 -1.65 -15.53 -5.20
C GLY A 362 -2.45 -16.24 -4.12
N GLU A 363 -1.86 -17.28 -3.54
CA GLU A 363 -2.51 -18.07 -2.49
C GLU A 363 -2.76 -17.24 -1.23
N LEU A 364 -1.84 -16.36 -0.84
CA LEU A 364 -2.02 -15.54 0.36
C LEU A 364 -3.15 -14.53 0.18
N HIS A 365 -3.23 -13.91 -1.01
CA HIS A 365 -4.34 -13.00 -1.33
C HIS A 365 -5.68 -13.72 -1.16
N LEU A 366 -5.88 -14.89 -1.78
CA LEU A 366 -7.15 -15.63 -1.64
C LEU A 366 -7.40 -16.12 -0.21
N ALA A 367 -6.36 -16.54 0.51
CA ALA A 367 -6.47 -16.94 1.91
C ALA A 367 -6.97 -15.80 2.81
N ILE A 368 -6.55 -14.56 2.56
CA ILE A 368 -7.01 -13.40 3.31
C ILE A 368 -8.49 -13.10 3.02
N LEU A 369 -8.93 -13.20 1.77
CA LEU A 369 -10.34 -13.07 1.41
C LEU A 369 -11.19 -14.09 2.17
N PHE A 370 -10.79 -15.36 2.14
CA PHE A 370 -11.54 -16.43 2.82
C PHE A 370 -11.56 -16.27 4.33
N GLU A 371 -10.45 -15.85 4.93
CA GLU A 371 -10.40 -15.60 6.36
C GLU A 371 -11.31 -14.42 6.77
N ARG A 372 -11.42 -13.37 5.96
CA ARG A 372 -12.40 -12.29 6.18
C ARG A 372 -13.83 -12.81 6.12
N LEU A 373 -14.18 -13.56 5.07
CA LEU A 373 -15.51 -14.16 4.94
C LEU A 373 -15.84 -15.02 6.16
N ARG A 374 -14.90 -15.85 6.62
CA ARG A 374 -15.08 -16.69 7.79
C ARG A 374 -15.33 -15.86 9.07
N ARG A 375 -14.56 -14.79 9.31
CA ARG A 375 -14.75 -13.90 10.48
C ARG A 375 -16.04 -13.10 10.43
N GLU A 376 -16.48 -12.74 9.23
CA GLU A 376 -17.79 -12.14 9.00
C GLU A 376 -18.95 -13.13 9.22
N GLY A 377 -18.67 -14.41 9.48
CA GLY A 377 -19.65 -15.44 9.75
C GLY A 377 -20.19 -16.13 8.50
N TYR A 378 -19.50 -16.03 7.36
CA TYR A 378 -19.81 -16.81 6.17
C TYR A 378 -19.24 -18.22 6.28
N GLU A 379 -20.01 -19.17 5.76
CA GLU A 379 -19.63 -20.57 5.73
C GLU A 379 -19.68 -21.08 4.29
N PHE A 380 -18.57 -21.64 3.84
CA PHE A 380 -18.33 -22.01 2.45
C PHE A 380 -17.26 -23.10 2.38
N GLN A 381 -17.15 -23.73 1.22
CA GLN A 381 -16.12 -24.71 0.91
C GLN A 381 -15.25 -24.18 -0.23
N VAL A 382 -13.96 -24.49 -0.17
CA VAL A 382 -12.99 -24.14 -1.21
C VAL A 382 -12.27 -25.38 -1.72
N ALA A 383 -12.02 -25.41 -3.02
CA ALA A 383 -11.21 -26.45 -3.66
C ALA A 383 -9.71 -26.15 -3.52
N GLN A 384 -8.86 -27.08 -3.99
CA GLN A 384 -7.42 -26.86 -4.05
C GLN A 384 -7.08 -25.74 -5.06
N PRO A 385 -6.13 -24.84 -4.75
CA PRO A 385 -5.64 -23.83 -5.69
C PRO A 385 -5.05 -24.45 -6.95
N GLN A 386 -5.34 -23.82 -8.08
CA GLN A 386 -4.83 -24.17 -9.40
C GLN A 386 -4.22 -22.97 -10.08
N VAL A 387 -3.19 -23.19 -10.89
CA VAL A 387 -2.62 -22.14 -11.74
C VAL A 387 -3.56 -21.76 -12.87
N ILE A 388 -3.55 -20.49 -13.26
CA ILE A 388 -4.30 -19.99 -14.42
C ILE A 388 -3.43 -20.15 -15.66
N THR A 389 -3.87 -20.97 -16.60
CA THR A 389 -3.20 -21.15 -17.90
C THR A 389 -3.72 -20.13 -18.92
N LYS A 390 -2.85 -19.72 -19.85
CA LYS A 390 -3.19 -18.82 -20.96
C LYS A 390 -2.77 -19.44 -22.28
N GLU A 391 -3.60 -19.33 -23.30
CA GLU A 391 -3.23 -19.71 -24.66
C GLU A 391 -2.71 -18.49 -25.41
N VAL A 392 -1.45 -18.51 -25.83
CA VAL A 392 -0.80 -17.46 -26.61
C VAL A 392 -0.14 -18.11 -27.82
N ASP A 393 -0.49 -17.68 -29.02
CA ASP A 393 0.03 -18.23 -30.29
C ASP A 393 -0.09 -19.77 -30.40
N GLY A 394 -1.18 -20.33 -29.87
CA GLY A 394 -1.45 -21.78 -29.86
C GLY A 394 -0.64 -22.58 -28.83
N GLN A 395 0.10 -21.92 -27.95
CA GLN A 395 0.84 -22.54 -26.85
C GLN A 395 0.18 -22.25 -25.50
N ILE A 396 0.07 -23.28 -24.66
CA ILE A 396 -0.40 -23.14 -23.28
C ILE A 396 0.76 -22.63 -22.43
N LEU A 397 0.63 -21.40 -21.97
CA LEU A 397 1.56 -20.76 -21.04
C LEU A 397 1.02 -20.85 -19.62
N THR A 398 1.93 -21.04 -18.66
CA THR A 398 1.68 -20.96 -17.23
C THR A 398 2.44 -19.79 -16.62
N PRO A 399 1.93 -19.17 -15.55
CA PRO A 399 2.67 -18.15 -14.82
C PRO A 399 3.90 -18.77 -14.17
N TYR A 400 5.04 -18.09 -14.28
CA TYR A 400 6.28 -18.42 -13.58
C TYR A 400 6.66 -17.26 -12.68
N GLU A 401 7.08 -17.56 -11.45
CA GLU A 401 7.54 -16.57 -10.49
C GLU A 401 9.01 -16.77 -10.14
N LEU A 402 9.70 -15.64 -9.92
CA LEU A 402 11.08 -15.63 -9.44
C LEU A 402 11.08 -15.75 -7.91
N VAL A 403 11.54 -16.89 -7.41
CA VAL A 403 11.65 -17.16 -5.98
C VAL A 403 13.10 -16.96 -5.51
N PHE A 404 13.26 -16.24 -4.40
CA PHE A 404 14.55 -16.06 -3.71
C PHE A 404 14.47 -16.81 -2.38
N ILE A 405 15.34 -17.79 -2.19
CA ILE A 405 15.38 -18.60 -0.98
C ILE A 405 16.73 -18.41 -0.30
N GLU A 406 16.72 -17.85 0.89
CA GLU A 406 17.87 -17.84 1.78
C GLU A 406 17.74 -18.99 2.78
N VAL A 407 18.72 -19.89 2.76
CA VAL A 407 18.84 -20.97 3.74
C VAL A 407 20.30 -21.12 4.17
N PRO A 408 20.55 -21.62 5.39
CA PRO A 408 21.89 -22.05 5.78
C PRO A 408 22.47 -23.02 4.74
N GLU A 409 23.78 -22.93 4.50
CA GLU A 409 24.49 -23.71 3.47
C GLU A 409 24.22 -25.22 3.56
N VAL A 410 24.08 -25.74 4.78
CA VAL A 410 23.75 -27.15 5.07
C VAL A 410 22.44 -27.60 4.40
N TYR A 411 21.49 -26.69 4.17
CA TYR A 411 20.20 -26.99 3.55
C TYR A 411 20.15 -26.61 2.07
N ALA A 412 21.16 -25.93 1.52
CA ALA A 412 21.15 -25.44 0.15
C ALA A 412 20.95 -26.58 -0.87
N GLY A 413 21.65 -27.70 -0.69
CA GLY A 413 21.51 -28.87 -1.57
C GLY A 413 20.10 -29.47 -1.58
N ILE A 414 19.45 -29.56 -0.42
CA ILE A 414 18.08 -30.09 -0.29
C ILE A 414 17.07 -29.15 -0.96
N VAL A 415 17.23 -27.85 -0.77
CA VAL A 415 16.35 -26.84 -1.38
C VAL A 415 16.49 -26.85 -2.90
N ILE A 416 17.72 -26.87 -3.43
CA ILE A 416 17.97 -26.95 -4.87
C ILE A 416 17.32 -28.22 -5.45
N GLN A 417 17.48 -29.38 -4.79
CA GLN A 417 16.87 -30.64 -5.22
C GLN A 417 15.34 -30.63 -5.20
N LYS A 418 14.71 -29.86 -4.31
CA LYS A 418 13.25 -29.75 -4.27
C LYS A 418 12.70 -28.76 -5.30
N LEU A 419 13.50 -27.80 -5.74
CA LEU A 419 13.12 -26.80 -6.74
C LEU A 419 13.40 -27.25 -8.18
N GLY A 420 14.50 -27.95 -8.41
CA GLY A 420 14.89 -28.52 -9.71
C GLY A 420 14.24 -29.87 -9.94
#